data_AF-A0A8H6R9K5-F1
#
_entry.id   AF-A0A8H6R9K5-F1
#
_cell.length_a   1.000
_cell.length_b   1.000
_cell.length_c   1.000
_cell.angle_alpha   90.00
_cell.angle_beta   90.00
_cell.angle_gamma   90.00
#
_symmetry.space_group_name_H-M   'P 1'
#
loop_
_entity.id
_entity.type
_entity.pdbx_description
1 polymer ?
#
loop_
_entity_poly.entity_id
_entity_poly.type
_entity_poly.pdbx_seq_one_letter_code
_entity_poly.pdbx_strand_id
1 'polypeptide(L)'
;MDVLGSGQGNLSNNHQTFKSTGLERQAPLSPTLLLLIAGFAFVLIVRHVGQRKSSSQLLEKGVVPVPVEPSWLPYLGHPLNLVWNANSYLNRLRSKYSGGIFSLNLLGTRHHILHTPGLTHTFFAQDEKANVNDVAEHIGIVVFGFPKDEGKKFQEAAGELHALGKYLVNEEFLGVMVERTTRRAEDYLADFVTGREDVAEQKPWERRSRVKKTTNSQGRAARDRIVERLLQFETAMEKRRNGEDPGPDWPCLQDVGHYVQERQNVYEKYGWSLRARAAYEYSLNWAANANSNGLTFWMLNRI
;
A
#
# COMPACT_ATOMS: atom_id res chain seq x y z
N MET A 1 -98.89 62.30 11.13
CA MET A 1 -97.79 62.89 11.93
C MET A 1 -96.51 62.28 11.42
N ASP A 2 -95.86 62.99 10.51
CA ASP A 2 -94.54 62.68 9.98
C ASP A 2 -93.47 62.93 11.03
N VAL A 3 -92.51 62.01 11.19
CA VAL A 3 -91.07 62.32 11.33
C VAL A 3 -90.25 61.12 10.83
N LEU A 4 -89.63 61.32 9.67
CA LEU A 4 -88.26 60.99 9.22
C LEU A 4 -87.45 59.88 9.92
N GLY A 5 -86.83 59.03 9.08
CA GLY A 5 -85.73 58.15 9.49
C GLY A 5 -85.17 57.31 8.34
N SER A 6 -84.47 57.95 7.41
CA SER A 6 -83.72 57.35 6.30
C SER A 6 -82.54 56.47 6.76
N GLY A 7 -82.41 55.27 6.21
CA GLY A 7 -81.22 54.43 6.35
C GLY A 7 -81.19 53.32 5.30
N GLN A 8 -80.67 53.62 4.11
CA GLN A 8 -80.30 52.62 3.10
C GLN A 8 -79.05 51.87 3.59
N GLY A 9 -79.16 50.55 3.76
CA GLY A 9 -78.07 49.65 4.14
C GLY A 9 -78.02 48.46 3.19
N ASN A 10 -76.91 48.37 2.47
CA ASN A 10 -76.50 47.39 1.47
C ASN A 10 -76.94 45.93 1.65
N LEU A 11 -77.35 45.36 0.50
CA LEU A 11 -77.32 43.94 0.19
C LEU A 11 -75.89 43.39 0.27
N SER A 12 -75.68 42.35 1.08
CA SER A 12 -74.56 41.43 0.92
C SER A 12 -74.98 40.04 1.39
N ASN A 13 -75.05 39.12 0.44
CA ASN A 13 -75.29 37.69 0.63
C ASN A 13 -74.17 37.08 1.49
N ASN A 14 -74.47 36.70 2.73
CA ASN A 14 -73.61 35.80 3.50
C ASN A 14 -74.06 34.35 3.28
N HIS A 15 -73.44 33.73 2.27
CA HIS A 15 -73.38 32.28 2.14
C HIS A 15 -72.60 31.72 3.33
N GLN A 16 -73.23 30.80 4.06
CA GLN A 16 -72.59 29.97 5.06
C GLN A 16 -71.41 29.22 4.41
N THR A 17 -70.19 29.47 4.88
CA THR A 17 -69.07 28.54 4.73
C THR A 17 -68.63 28.11 6.12
N PHE A 18 -69.14 26.95 6.52
CA PHE A 18 -68.65 26.20 7.67
C PHE A 18 -67.19 25.80 7.37
N LYS A 19 -66.22 26.59 7.85
CA LYS A 19 -64.80 26.22 7.84
C LYS A 19 -64.62 25.05 8.80
N SER A 20 -64.64 23.82 8.28
CA SER A 20 -64.12 22.67 8.98
C SER A 20 -62.65 22.94 9.30
N THR A 21 -62.32 23.03 10.59
CA THR A 21 -60.95 23.00 11.09
C THR A 21 -60.33 21.66 10.69
N GLY A 22 -59.65 21.66 9.54
CA GLY A 22 -58.80 20.56 9.11
C GLY A 22 -57.64 20.45 10.07
N LEU A 23 -57.75 19.53 11.03
CA LEU A 23 -56.59 18.92 11.66
C LEU A 23 -55.84 18.17 10.55
N GLU A 24 -54.87 18.86 9.95
CA GLU A 24 -53.88 18.29 9.03
C GLU A 24 -53.17 17.15 9.77
N ARG A 25 -53.61 15.91 9.51
CA ARG A 25 -52.88 14.73 9.96
C ARG A 25 -51.53 14.76 9.26
N GLN A 26 -50.47 15.06 10.02
CA GLN A 26 -49.11 14.84 9.56
C GLN A 26 -49.02 13.40 9.01
N ALA A 27 -48.74 13.27 7.73
CA ALA A 27 -48.62 11.97 7.09
C ALA A 27 -47.54 11.17 7.86
N PRO A 28 -47.82 9.92 8.27
CA PRO A 28 -46.84 9.12 8.97
C PRO A 28 -45.59 8.98 8.08
N LEU A 29 -44.42 9.26 8.65
CA LEU A 29 -43.14 9.09 7.97
C LEU A 29 -43.09 7.69 7.36
N SER A 30 -42.71 7.60 6.08
CA SER A 30 -42.60 6.33 5.37
C SER A 30 -41.74 5.33 6.17
N PRO A 31 -42.09 4.03 6.21
CA PRO A 31 -41.29 2.99 6.87
C PRO A 31 -39.82 3.00 6.43
N THR A 32 -39.56 3.31 5.16
CA THR A 32 -38.20 3.47 4.62
C THR A 32 -37.45 4.65 5.24
N LEU A 33 -38.12 5.78 5.47
CA LEU A 33 -37.52 6.96 6.08
C LEU A 33 -37.19 6.73 7.57
N LEU A 34 -38.06 6.01 8.29
CA LEU A 34 -37.80 5.61 9.67
C LEU A 34 -36.60 4.66 9.78
N LEU A 35 -36.45 3.70 8.86
CA LEU A 35 -35.29 2.82 8.81
C LEU A 35 -33.98 3.57 8.51
N LEU A 36 -34.02 4.56 7.61
CA LEU A 36 -32.87 5.42 7.32
C LEU A 36 -32.47 6.28 8.52
N ILE A 37 -33.43 6.88 9.22
CA ILE A 37 -33.19 7.69 10.42
C ILE A 37 -32.64 6.82 11.56
N ALA A 38 -33.22 5.64 11.79
CA ALA A 38 -32.74 4.69 12.80
C ALA A 38 -31.33 4.19 12.49
N GLY A 39 -31.03 3.88 11.22
CA GLY A 39 -29.69 3.51 10.76
C GLY A 39 -28.68 4.64 10.98
N PHE A 40 -29.05 5.88 10.66
CA PHE A 40 -28.20 7.06 10.87
C PHE A 40 -27.95 7.33 12.36
N ALA A 41 -28.98 7.26 13.20
CA ALA A 41 -28.88 7.41 14.65
C ALA A 41 -27.99 6.32 15.26
N PHE A 42 -28.12 5.07 14.80
CA PHE A 42 -27.26 3.97 15.22
C PHE A 42 -25.79 4.24 14.87
N VAL A 43 -25.50 4.73 13.66
CA VAL A 43 -24.13 5.11 13.26
C VAL A 43 -23.57 6.22 14.15
N LEU A 44 -24.37 7.24 14.49
CA LEU A 44 -23.95 8.33 15.38
C LEU A 44 -23.69 7.84 16.82
N ILE A 45 -24.52 6.95 17.34
CA ILE A 45 -24.36 6.37 18.68
C ILE A 45 -23.09 5.52 18.74
N VAL A 46 -22.87 4.64 17.75
CA VAL A 46 -21.65 3.81 17.67
C VAL A 46 -20.41 4.70 17.55
N ARG A 47 -20.49 5.79 16.77
CA ARG A 47 -19.41 6.79 16.66
C ARG A 47 -19.08 7.44 18.01
N HIS A 48 -20.08 7.87 18.76
CA HIS A 48 -19.87 8.59 20.03
C HIS A 48 -19.39 7.68 21.16
N VAL A 49 -19.90 6.44 21.23
CA VAL A 49 -19.53 5.46 22.26
C VAL A 49 -18.13 4.89 22.00
N GLY A 50 -17.78 4.61 20.74
CA GLY A 50 -16.47 4.06 20.36
C GLY A 50 -15.31 5.02 20.62
N GLN A 51 -15.53 6.34 20.45
CA GLN A 51 -14.50 7.35 20.71
C GLN A 51 -14.26 7.61 22.21
N ARG A 52 -15.30 7.50 23.04
CA ARG A 52 -15.19 7.75 24.48
C ARG A 52 -14.46 6.65 25.25
N LYS A 53 -14.74 5.38 24.94
CA LYS A 53 -14.15 4.23 25.67
C LYS A 53 -12.64 4.07 25.45
N SER A 54 -12.13 4.37 24.26
CA SER A 54 -10.70 4.20 23.94
C SER A 54 -9.80 5.28 24.53
N SER A 55 -10.32 6.49 24.77
CA SER A 55 -9.52 7.61 25.28
C SER A 55 -9.46 7.63 26.81
N SER A 56 -10.53 7.20 27.51
CA SER A 56 -10.58 7.21 28.97
C SER A 56 -9.62 6.23 29.62
N GLN A 57 -9.45 5.03 29.06
CA GLN A 57 -8.58 3.98 29.63
C GLN A 57 -7.07 4.27 29.49
N LEU A 58 -6.67 5.07 28.50
CA LEU A 58 -5.25 5.40 28.26
C LEU A 58 -4.79 6.58 29.13
N LEU A 59 -5.66 7.57 29.32
CA LEU A 59 -5.43 8.70 30.23
C LEU A 59 -5.29 8.23 31.69
N GLU A 60 -6.03 7.20 32.09
CA GLU A 60 -5.97 6.60 33.43
C GLU A 60 -4.60 5.94 33.73
N LYS A 61 -3.81 5.60 32.70
CA LYS A 61 -2.47 4.99 32.84
C LYS A 61 -1.31 5.99 32.64
N GLY A 62 -1.58 7.29 32.57
CA GLY A 62 -0.56 8.31 32.32
C GLY A 62 0.05 8.26 30.91
N VAL A 63 -0.54 7.48 29.99
CA VAL A 63 -0.11 7.38 28.60
C VAL A 63 -0.92 8.36 27.76
N VAL A 64 -0.26 9.29 27.09
CA VAL A 64 -0.93 10.20 26.14
C VAL A 64 -1.43 9.37 24.96
N PRO A 65 -2.76 9.23 24.76
CA PRO A 65 -3.29 8.43 23.67
C PRO A 65 -2.98 9.10 22.32
N VAL A 66 -2.50 8.31 21.36
CA VAL A 66 -2.30 8.78 19.97
C VAL A 66 -3.65 9.24 19.41
N PRO A 67 -3.74 10.44 18.82
CA PRO A 67 -5.00 10.94 18.29
C PRO A 67 -5.51 10.01 17.18
N VAL A 68 -6.79 9.65 17.23
CA VAL A 68 -7.44 8.75 16.27
C VAL A 68 -8.37 9.55 15.36
N GLU A 69 -8.20 9.45 14.04
CA GLU A 69 -9.10 10.12 13.10
C GLU A 69 -10.49 9.46 13.15
N PRO A 70 -11.59 10.24 13.33
CA PRO A 70 -12.95 9.70 13.36
C PRO A 70 -13.33 8.98 12.05
N SER A 71 -13.56 7.66 12.10
CA SER A 71 -14.02 6.90 10.94
C SER A 71 -15.48 7.18 10.60
N TRP A 72 -15.80 7.26 9.30
CA TRP A 72 -17.18 7.46 8.82
C TRP A 72 -18.06 6.21 8.98
N LEU A 73 -17.51 5.01 8.74
CA LEU A 73 -18.17 3.73 9.03
C LEU A 73 -17.47 2.97 10.16
N PRO A 74 -18.21 2.41 11.13
CA PRO A 74 -17.66 1.43 12.08
C PRO A 74 -17.07 0.23 11.33
N TYR A 75 -15.92 -0.29 11.80
CA TYR A 75 -15.17 -1.42 11.24
C TYR A 75 -14.49 -1.21 9.87
N LEU A 76 -15.19 -0.64 8.88
CA LEU A 76 -14.55 -0.35 7.59
C LEU A 76 -13.49 0.73 7.74
N GLY A 77 -13.72 1.77 8.54
CA GLY A 77 -12.69 2.74 8.87
C GLY A 77 -12.46 3.79 7.78
N HIS A 78 -11.20 4.07 7.44
CA HIS A 78 -10.77 5.04 6.41
C HIS A 78 -10.33 4.51 5.01
N PRO A 79 -10.44 3.22 4.66
CA PRO A 79 -9.82 2.67 3.45
C PRO A 79 -10.43 3.24 2.16
N LEU A 80 -11.69 3.67 2.16
CA LEU A 80 -12.30 4.30 0.98
C LEU A 80 -11.59 5.62 0.60
N ASN A 81 -11.23 6.43 1.60
CA ASN A 81 -10.51 7.68 1.36
C ASN A 81 -9.06 7.42 0.90
N LEU A 82 -8.43 6.35 1.38
CA LEU A 82 -7.09 5.94 0.95
C LEU A 82 -7.09 5.38 -0.48
N VAL A 83 -8.09 4.58 -0.85
CA VAL A 83 -8.21 4.01 -2.20
C VAL A 83 -8.52 5.09 -3.23
N TRP A 84 -9.33 6.10 -2.88
CA TRP A 84 -9.74 7.14 -3.83
C TRP A 84 -8.69 8.23 -4.03
N ASN A 85 -8.07 8.71 -2.95
CA ASN A 85 -7.01 9.74 -3.01
C ASN A 85 -6.15 9.74 -1.73
N ALA A 86 -5.27 8.75 -1.62
CA ALA A 86 -4.36 8.61 -0.48
C ALA A 86 -3.53 9.89 -0.24
N ASN A 87 -3.02 10.52 -1.29
CA ASN A 87 -2.09 11.64 -1.15
C ASN A 87 -2.75 12.88 -0.53
N SER A 88 -3.87 13.34 -1.08
CA SER A 88 -4.58 14.51 -0.52
C SER A 88 -5.15 14.20 0.87
N TYR A 89 -5.64 12.98 1.09
CA TYR A 89 -6.15 12.55 2.38
C TYR A 89 -5.06 12.54 3.46
N LEU A 90 -3.93 11.88 3.20
CA LEU A 90 -2.81 11.81 4.14
C LEU A 90 -2.18 13.19 4.38
N ASN A 91 -2.05 14.03 3.35
CA ASN A 91 -1.54 15.40 3.53
C ASN A 91 -2.43 16.22 4.46
N ARG A 92 -3.76 16.13 4.31
CA ARG A 92 -4.70 16.78 5.23
C ARG A 92 -4.52 16.29 6.67
N LEU A 93 -4.32 14.99 6.87
CA LEU A 93 -4.12 14.43 8.20
C LEU A 93 -2.78 14.85 8.82
N ARG A 94 -1.71 14.92 8.01
CA ARG A 94 -0.41 15.46 8.47
C ARG A 94 -0.52 16.91 8.92
N SER A 95 -1.25 17.75 8.16
CA SER A 95 -1.51 19.14 8.56
C SER A 95 -2.39 19.25 9.81
N LYS A 96 -3.38 18.37 9.95
CA LYS A 96 -4.30 18.34 11.12
C LYS A 96 -3.60 17.86 12.40
N TYR A 97 -2.70 16.88 12.27
CA TYR A 97 -1.98 16.26 13.38
C TYR A 97 -0.51 16.67 13.37
N SER A 98 -0.27 17.94 13.71
CA SER A 98 1.07 18.55 13.74
C SER A 98 2.04 17.91 14.74
N GLY A 99 1.54 17.15 15.72
CA GLY A 99 2.34 16.39 16.68
C GLY A 99 3.12 15.20 16.08
N GLY A 100 3.04 14.98 14.77
CA GLY A 100 3.87 13.99 14.07
C GLY A 100 3.40 12.54 14.13
N ILE A 101 2.29 12.27 14.81
CA ILE A 101 1.68 10.94 14.91
C ILE A 101 0.14 11.02 14.93
N PHE A 102 -0.52 10.09 14.25
CA PHE A 102 -1.97 9.90 14.32
C PHE A 102 -2.34 8.43 14.05
N SER A 103 -3.57 8.05 14.35
CA SER A 103 -4.07 6.68 14.12
C SER A 103 -5.25 6.64 13.17
N LEU A 104 -5.27 5.63 12.31
CA LEU A 104 -6.40 5.27 11.47
C LEU A 104 -6.94 3.91 11.87
N ASN A 105 -8.26 3.74 11.84
CA ASN A 105 -8.84 2.41 11.81
C ASN A 105 -8.97 2.00 10.33
N LEU A 106 -8.39 0.87 9.95
CA LEU A 106 -8.48 0.29 8.62
C LEU A 106 -8.94 -1.16 8.78
N LEU A 107 -10.10 -1.52 8.22
CA LEU A 107 -10.58 -2.91 8.21
C LEU A 107 -10.58 -3.60 9.59
N GLY A 108 -10.98 -2.88 10.64
CA GLY A 108 -11.04 -3.39 12.02
C GLY A 108 -9.71 -3.35 12.78
N THR A 109 -8.58 -3.04 12.14
CA THR A 109 -7.28 -2.87 12.78
C THR A 109 -6.91 -1.39 12.96
N ARG A 110 -6.17 -1.06 14.01
CA ARG A 110 -5.68 0.30 14.28
C ARG A 110 -4.25 0.43 13.78
N HIS A 111 -4.02 1.39 12.90
CA HIS A 111 -2.73 1.69 12.30
C HIS A 111 -2.23 3.05 12.80
N HIS A 112 -1.08 3.06 13.44
CA HIS A 112 -0.40 4.29 13.86
C HIS A 112 0.51 4.77 12.73
N ILE A 113 0.34 6.02 12.32
CA ILE A 113 1.11 6.66 11.26
C ILE A 113 2.00 7.72 11.90
N LEU A 114 3.31 7.51 11.80
CA LEU A 114 4.34 8.48 12.17
C LEU A 114 4.76 9.23 10.90
N HIS A 115 4.88 10.56 10.98
CA HIS A 115 5.18 11.38 9.79
C HIS A 115 6.23 12.48 10.02
N THR A 116 6.76 12.62 11.23
CA THR A 116 7.88 13.53 11.52
C THR A 116 9.21 12.78 11.65
N PRO A 117 10.29 13.26 10.99
CA PRO A 117 11.60 12.59 11.01
C PRO A 117 12.13 12.24 12.40
N GLY A 118 12.01 13.15 13.38
CA GLY A 118 12.51 12.95 14.74
C GLY A 118 11.82 11.81 15.50
N LEU A 119 10.51 11.63 15.31
CA LEU A 119 9.75 10.52 15.92
C LEU A 119 10.03 9.20 15.20
N THR A 120 10.20 9.21 13.89
CA THR A 120 10.59 8.00 13.15
C THR A 120 11.98 7.51 13.57
N HIS A 121 12.98 8.38 13.72
CA HIS A 121 14.32 7.96 14.14
C HIS A 121 14.33 7.36 15.55
N THR A 122 13.60 7.95 16.49
CA THR A 122 13.49 7.41 17.86
C THR A 122 12.71 6.10 17.90
N PHE A 123 11.65 5.97 17.10
CA PHE A 123 10.90 4.72 16.99
C PHE A 123 11.73 3.58 16.37
N PHE A 124 12.45 3.85 15.27
CA PHE A 124 13.31 2.84 14.64
C PHE A 124 14.56 2.51 15.47
N ALA A 125 15.00 3.40 16.37
CA ALA A 125 16.05 3.10 17.33
C ALA A 125 15.57 2.24 18.53
N GLN A 126 14.26 2.10 18.73
CA GLN A 126 13.68 1.21 19.75
C GLN A 126 13.50 -0.20 19.16
N ASP A 127 14.59 -0.95 19.16
CA ASP A 127 14.79 -2.18 18.36
C ASP A 127 13.94 -3.41 18.77
N GLU A 128 13.17 -3.40 19.87
CA GLU A 128 12.71 -4.67 20.46
C GLU A 128 11.24 -5.06 20.26
N LYS A 129 10.36 -4.18 19.75
CA LYS A 129 8.90 -4.44 19.80
C LYS A 129 8.13 -4.27 18.50
N ALA A 130 8.75 -3.76 17.44
CA ALA A 130 8.10 -3.67 16.13
C ALA A 130 8.32 -4.97 15.35
N ASN A 131 7.26 -5.75 15.13
CA ASN A 131 7.37 -6.96 14.30
C ASN A 131 7.40 -6.60 12.81
N VAL A 132 8.58 -6.20 12.34
CA VAL A 132 8.83 -5.87 10.93
C VAL A 132 8.94 -7.14 10.08
N ASN A 133 9.35 -8.25 10.69
CA ASN A 133 9.59 -9.53 10.01
C ASN A 133 8.28 -10.15 9.50
N ASP A 134 7.19 -10.09 10.26
CA ASP A 134 5.87 -10.58 9.81
C ASP A 134 5.39 -9.85 8.55
N VAL A 135 5.64 -8.53 8.47
CA VAL A 135 5.26 -7.73 7.30
C VAL A 135 6.12 -8.09 6.10
N ALA A 136 7.43 -8.24 6.29
CA ALA A 136 8.36 -8.65 5.24
C ALA A 136 8.02 -10.05 4.70
N GLU A 137 7.73 -11.01 5.58
CA GLU A 137 7.28 -12.35 5.22
C GLU A 137 5.96 -12.31 4.45
N HIS A 138 4.97 -11.55 4.94
CA HIS A 138 3.68 -11.43 4.27
C HIS A 138 3.82 -10.84 2.85
N ILE A 139 4.65 -9.82 2.69
CA ILE A 139 4.98 -9.25 1.37
C ILE A 139 5.69 -10.30 0.51
N GLY A 140 6.67 -11.01 1.06
CA GLY A 140 7.36 -12.13 0.41
C GLY A 140 6.40 -13.15 -0.20
N ILE A 141 5.43 -13.60 0.60
CA ILE A 141 4.42 -14.58 0.21
C ILE A 141 3.47 -14.00 -0.86
N VAL A 142 2.88 -12.83 -0.60
CA VAL A 142 1.80 -12.29 -1.42
C VAL A 142 2.31 -11.72 -2.74
N VAL A 143 3.39 -10.95 -2.69
CA VAL A 143 3.93 -10.20 -3.82
C VAL A 143 4.94 -11.04 -4.60
N PHE A 144 5.89 -11.65 -3.90
CA PHE A 144 7.04 -12.30 -4.54
C PHE A 144 6.88 -13.82 -4.71
N GLY A 145 5.85 -14.41 -4.11
CA GLY A 145 5.55 -15.84 -4.26
C GLY A 145 6.39 -16.75 -3.38
N PHE A 146 6.92 -16.23 -2.27
CA PHE A 146 7.64 -17.01 -1.27
C PHE A 146 6.75 -18.14 -0.71
N PRO A 147 7.26 -19.37 -0.53
CA PRO A 147 6.47 -20.48 0.01
C PRO A 147 5.99 -20.19 1.43
N LYS A 148 4.68 -20.34 1.67
CA LYS A 148 4.05 -20.03 2.97
C LYS A 148 4.56 -20.92 4.11
N ASP A 149 4.88 -22.15 3.79
CA ASP A 149 5.42 -23.17 4.69
C ASP A 149 6.89 -22.95 5.05
N GLU A 150 7.58 -22.06 4.33
CA GLU A 150 8.99 -21.73 4.57
C GLU A 150 9.18 -20.38 5.28
N GLY A 151 8.12 -19.71 5.72
CA GLY A 151 8.18 -18.39 6.37
C GLY A 151 9.14 -18.34 7.57
N LYS A 152 9.17 -19.40 8.38
CA LYS A 152 10.12 -19.50 9.51
C LYS A 152 11.59 -19.48 9.05
N LYS A 153 11.90 -20.18 7.95
CA LYS A 153 13.27 -20.20 7.38
C LYS A 153 13.68 -18.82 6.87
N PHE A 154 12.72 -18.02 6.40
CA PHE A 154 12.95 -16.64 6.02
C PHE A 154 13.36 -15.80 7.22
N GLN A 155 12.61 -15.89 8.31
CA GLN A 155 12.90 -15.15 9.54
C GLN A 155 14.27 -15.53 10.14
N GLU A 156 14.61 -16.81 10.13
CA GLU A 156 15.90 -17.32 10.64
C GLU A 156 17.09 -16.83 9.78
N ALA A 157 16.93 -16.73 8.45
CA ALA A 157 17.99 -16.26 7.55
C ALA A 157 18.10 -14.72 7.43
N ALA A 158 17.06 -13.97 7.82
CA ALA A 158 16.93 -12.54 7.53
C ALA A 158 18.12 -11.70 8.03
N GLY A 159 18.64 -11.99 9.23
CA GLY A 159 19.77 -11.26 9.80
C GLY A 159 21.06 -11.43 8.98
N GLU A 160 21.34 -12.64 8.52
CA GLU A 160 22.53 -12.96 7.73
C GLU A 160 22.42 -12.43 6.30
N LEU A 161 21.23 -12.55 5.68
CA LEU A 161 20.94 -11.95 4.39
C LEU A 161 21.06 -10.41 4.43
N HIS A 162 20.60 -9.78 5.52
CA HIS A 162 20.75 -8.35 5.72
C HIS A 162 22.22 -7.94 5.91
N ALA A 163 23.00 -8.73 6.65
CA ALA A 163 24.44 -8.50 6.82
C ALA A 163 25.19 -8.59 5.48
N LEU A 164 24.88 -9.57 4.63
CA LEU A 164 25.42 -9.64 3.26
C LEU A 164 25.05 -8.41 2.44
N GLY A 165 23.83 -7.88 2.59
CA GLY A 165 23.41 -6.65 1.92
C GLY A 165 24.25 -5.42 2.30
N LYS A 166 24.75 -5.34 3.54
CA LYS A 166 25.66 -4.25 3.95
C LYS A 166 27.01 -4.31 3.24
N TYR A 167 27.47 -5.50 2.88
CA TYR A 167 28.72 -5.69 2.14
C TYR A 167 28.63 -5.05 0.75
N LEU A 168 27.52 -5.25 0.02
CA LEU A 168 27.25 -4.61 -1.27
C LEU A 168 27.34 -3.07 -1.25
N VAL A 169 26.83 -2.45 -0.20
CA VAL A 169 26.76 -0.98 -0.08
C VAL A 169 28.12 -0.39 0.32
N ASN A 170 29.02 -1.21 0.85
CA ASN A 170 30.33 -0.80 1.36
C ASN A 170 31.51 -1.19 0.46
N GLU A 171 31.31 -1.95 -0.63
CA GLU A 171 32.41 -2.37 -1.50
C GLU A 171 33.06 -1.19 -2.25
N GLU A 172 34.39 -1.20 -2.32
CA GLU A 172 35.23 -0.26 -3.09
C GLU A 172 34.84 -0.20 -4.58
N PHE A 173 34.23 -1.28 -5.11
CA PHE A 173 33.74 -1.38 -6.48
C PHE A 173 32.41 -0.66 -6.72
N LEU A 174 31.68 -0.25 -5.68
CA LEU A 174 30.38 0.43 -5.81
C LEU A 174 30.55 1.78 -6.52
N GLY A 175 31.60 2.55 -6.19
CA GLY A 175 31.89 3.82 -6.85
C GLY A 175 32.15 3.66 -8.35
N VAL A 176 32.95 2.66 -8.71
CA VAL A 176 33.29 2.35 -10.12
C VAL A 176 32.07 1.83 -10.89
N MET A 177 31.26 0.96 -10.27
CA MET A 177 30.00 0.49 -10.86
C MET A 177 29.02 1.63 -11.08
N VAL A 178 28.84 2.50 -10.08
CA VAL A 178 27.96 3.67 -10.19
C VAL A 178 28.45 4.58 -11.29
N GLU A 179 29.74 4.95 -11.33
CA GLU A 179 30.29 5.82 -12.37
C GLU A 179 30.08 5.25 -13.78
N ARG A 180 30.39 3.96 -13.98
CA ARG A 180 30.23 3.30 -15.29
C ARG A 180 28.76 3.15 -15.69
N THR A 181 27.88 2.89 -14.73
CA THR A 181 26.44 2.76 -14.97
C THR A 181 25.83 4.11 -15.30
N THR A 182 26.21 5.17 -14.58
CA THR A 182 25.81 6.55 -14.87
C THR A 182 26.25 6.96 -16.27
N ARG A 183 27.54 6.77 -16.63
CA ARG A 183 28.06 7.12 -17.96
C ARG A 183 27.32 6.37 -19.08
N ARG A 184 27.05 5.06 -18.90
CA ARG A 184 26.24 4.30 -19.87
C ARG A 184 24.78 4.73 -19.89
N ALA A 185 24.21 5.11 -18.76
CA ALA A 185 22.86 5.65 -18.73
C ALA A 185 22.81 6.96 -19.52
N GLU A 186 23.74 7.88 -19.29
CA GLU A 186 23.88 9.15 -20.03
C GLU A 186 24.00 8.91 -21.54
N ASP A 187 24.85 7.97 -21.96
CA ASP A 187 25.10 7.69 -23.38
C ASP A 187 23.89 7.05 -24.12
N TYR A 188 23.05 6.28 -23.41
CA TYR A 188 22.02 5.44 -24.04
C TYR A 188 20.60 5.68 -23.55
N LEU A 189 20.38 6.71 -22.72
CA LEU A 189 19.09 6.97 -22.08
C LEU A 189 17.95 7.13 -23.09
N ALA A 190 18.20 7.87 -24.18
CA ALA A 190 17.22 8.13 -25.22
C ALA A 190 16.75 6.85 -25.94
N ASP A 191 17.49 5.75 -25.81
CA ASP A 191 17.27 4.46 -26.48
C ASP A 191 16.86 3.33 -25.53
N PHE A 192 16.65 3.63 -24.24
CA PHE A 192 16.67 2.61 -23.19
C PHE A 192 15.49 1.62 -23.27
N VAL A 193 14.27 2.10 -23.55
CA VAL A 193 13.07 1.26 -23.74
C VAL A 193 12.21 1.87 -24.84
N THR A 194 11.85 1.05 -25.85
CA THR A 194 11.03 1.52 -26.99
C THR A 194 9.54 1.39 -26.71
N GLY A 195 9.15 0.42 -25.86
CA GLY A 195 7.75 0.15 -25.52
C GLY A 195 6.89 -0.31 -26.69
N ARG A 196 7.51 -0.78 -27.80
CA ARG A 196 6.83 -1.21 -29.02
C ARG A 196 6.29 -2.63 -28.91
N GLU A 197 5.09 -2.87 -29.43
CA GLU A 197 4.46 -4.19 -29.45
C GLU A 197 4.99 -5.07 -30.59
N ASP A 198 5.42 -4.45 -31.69
CA ASP A 198 6.03 -5.16 -32.81
C ASP A 198 7.45 -5.62 -32.46
N VAL A 199 7.68 -6.93 -32.59
CA VAL A 199 8.98 -7.58 -32.37
C VAL A 199 10.04 -7.02 -33.32
N ALA A 200 9.67 -6.59 -34.53
CA ALA A 200 10.60 -5.99 -35.48
C ALA A 200 11.11 -4.61 -35.02
N GLU A 201 10.31 -3.89 -34.24
CA GLU A 201 10.65 -2.56 -33.71
C GLU A 201 11.31 -2.62 -32.31
N GLN A 202 11.38 -3.81 -31.70
CA GLN A 202 11.97 -4.03 -30.38
C GLN A 202 13.50 -4.13 -30.43
N LYS A 203 14.17 -3.52 -29.44
CA LYS A 203 15.60 -3.70 -29.22
C LYS A 203 15.90 -5.19 -28.94
N PRO A 204 17.11 -5.69 -29.22
CA PRO A 204 17.45 -7.11 -29.04
C PRO A 204 17.16 -7.67 -27.63
N TRP A 205 17.34 -6.85 -26.58
CA TRP A 205 17.06 -7.24 -25.21
C TRP A 205 15.55 -7.30 -24.90
N GLU A 206 14.74 -6.42 -25.48
CA GLU A 206 13.27 -6.42 -25.36
C GLU A 206 12.69 -7.70 -25.99
N ARG A 207 13.22 -8.10 -27.16
CA ARG A 207 12.85 -9.36 -27.83
C ARG A 207 13.20 -10.58 -26.99
N ARG A 208 14.40 -10.61 -26.41
CA ARG A 208 14.88 -11.74 -25.61
C ARG A 208 14.14 -11.89 -24.29
N SER A 209 13.77 -10.78 -23.67
CA SER A 209 12.97 -10.76 -22.43
C SER A 209 11.47 -10.94 -22.65
N ARG A 210 11.00 -10.96 -23.92
CA ARG A 210 9.59 -11.11 -24.31
C ARG A 210 8.68 -10.14 -23.56
N VAL A 211 9.11 -8.87 -23.48
CA VAL A 211 8.35 -7.83 -22.78
C VAL A 211 6.97 -7.71 -23.41
N LYS A 212 5.92 -7.98 -22.62
CA LYS A 212 4.53 -7.72 -23.00
C LYS A 212 3.98 -6.65 -22.08
N LYS A 213 3.45 -5.57 -22.66
CA LYS A 213 2.65 -4.59 -21.93
C LYS A 213 1.35 -5.26 -21.49
N THR A 214 1.02 -5.16 -20.21
CA THR A 214 -0.18 -5.75 -19.61
C THR A 214 -0.94 -4.67 -18.84
N THR A 215 -2.24 -4.57 -19.07
CA THR A 215 -3.19 -3.84 -18.21
C THR A 215 -3.98 -4.86 -17.37
N ASN A 216 -4.27 -4.53 -16.11
CA ASN A 216 -4.41 -5.52 -15.05
C ASN A 216 -5.58 -6.52 -15.14
N SER A 217 -5.21 -7.77 -14.85
CA SER A 217 -5.88 -8.84 -14.06
C SER A 217 -4.96 -10.08 -13.98
N GLN A 218 -3.88 -10.10 -14.77
CA GLN A 218 -2.90 -11.18 -14.90
C GLN A 218 -1.66 -11.06 -13.98
N GLY A 219 -1.67 -10.19 -12.97
CA GLY A 219 -0.48 -9.90 -12.13
C GLY A 219 0.13 -11.14 -11.47
N ARG A 220 -0.71 -12.08 -11.00
CA ARG A 220 -0.24 -13.37 -10.45
C ARG A 220 0.45 -14.23 -11.51
N ALA A 221 -0.12 -14.34 -12.71
CA ALA A 221 0.50 -15.09 -13.80
C ALA A 221 1.83 -14.45 -14.26
N ALA A 222 1.94 -13.12 -14.23
CA ALA A 222 3.19 -12.42 -14.52
C ALA A 222 4.26 -12.70 -13.45
N ARG A 223 3.89 -12.59 -12.17
CA ARG A 223 4.74 -12.99 -11.04
C ARG A 223 5.23 -14.43 -11.20
N ASP A 224 4.32 -15.37 -11.47
CA ASP A 224 4.66 -16.79 -11.56
C ASP A 224 5.64 -17.07 -12.69
N ARG A 225 5.52 -16.37 -13.84
CA ARG A 225 6.52 -16.45 -14.91
C ARG A 225 7.91 -15.94 -14.51
N ILE A 226 7.98 -14.85 -13.73
CA ILE A 226 9.26 -14.32 -13.24
C ILE A 226 9.89 -15.30 -12.27
N VAL A 227 9.11 -15.80 -11.30
CA VAL A 227 9.57 -16.81 -10.34
C VAL A 227 10.03 -18.08 -11.06
N GLU A 228 9.34 -18.52 -12.11
CA GLU A 228 9.75 -19.68 -12.92
C GLU A 228 11.10 -19.46 -13.62
N ARG A 229 11.34 -18.25 -14.15
CA ARG A 229 12.65 -17.92 -14.76
C ARG A 229 13.77 -17.87 -13.74
N LEU A 230 13.49 -17.31 -12.56
CA LEU A 230 14.45 -17.32 -11.46
C LEU A 230 14.67 -18.73 -10.92
N LEU A 231 13.66 -19.59 -10.94
CA LEU A 231 13.81 -21.00 -10.58
C LEU A 231 14.76 -21.73 -11.54
N GLN A 232 14.69 -21.44 -12.84
CA GLN A 232 15.64 -21.96 -13.83
C GLN A 232 17.08 -21.51 -13.52
N PHE A 233 17.25 -20.25 -13.12
CA PHE A 233 18.54 -19.71 -12.68
C PHE A 233 19.06 -20.41 -11.41
N GLU A 234 18.22 -20.54 -10.38
CA GLU A 234 18.59 -21.20 -9.12
C GLU A 234 18.94 -22.69 -9.34
N THR A 235 18.22 -23.36 -10.23
CA THR A 235 18.53 -24.74 -10.64
C THR A 235 19.91 -24.83 -11.30
N ALA A 236 20.24 -23.88 -12.19
CA ALA A 236 21.55 -23.83 -12.84
C ALA A 236 22.69 -23.54 -11.84
N MET A 237 22.45 -22.63 -10.88
CA MET A 237 23.39 -22.33 -9.78
C MET A 237 23.65 -23.57 -8.92
N GLU A 238 22.61 -24.32 -8.57
CA GLU A 238 22.72 -25.55 -7.78
C GLU A 238 23.50 -26.64 -8.52
N LYS A 239 23.19 -26.87 -9.80
CA LYS A 239 23.94 -27.82 -10.65
C LYS A 239 25.42 -27.48 -10.70
N ARG A 240 25.75 -26.21 -11.00
CA ARG A 240 27.15 -25.76 -11.06
C ARG A 240 27.85 -26.00 -9.73
N ARG A 241 27.21 -25.67 -8.61
CA ARG A 241 27.79 -25.87 -7.28
C ARG A 241 28.07 -27.34 -7.00
N ASN A 242 27.22 -28.24 -7.47
CA ASN A 242 27.39 -29.69 -7.36
C ASN A 242 28.42 -30.25 -8.38
N GLY A 243 29.03 -29.41 -9.21
CA GLY A 243 29.96 -29.83 -10.27
C GLY A 243 29.27 -30.40 -11.51
N GLU A 244 27.96 -30.21 -11.65
CA GLU A 244 27.18 -30.63 -12.80
C GLU A 244 27.11 -29.54 -13.88
N ASP A 245 26.77 -29.92 -15.11
CA ASP A 245 26.53 -28.99 -16.22
C ASP A 245 25.25 -28.16 -15.97
N PRO A 246 25.35 -26.82 -15.81
CA PRO A 246 24.19 -25.95 -15.63
C PRO A 246 23.28 -25.87 -16.87
N GLY A 247 23.74 -26.36 -18.01
CA GLY A 247 23.02 -26.40 -19.27
C GLY A 247 23.33 -25.23 -20.20
N PRO A 248 22.89 -25.33 -21.47
CA PRO A 248 23.32 -24.42 -22.55
C PRO A 248 22.79 -22.99 -22.41
N ASP A 249 21.75 -22.77 -21.61
CA ASP A 249 21.16 -21.44 -21.40
C ASP A 249 21.99 -20.55 -20.46
N TRP A 250 22.95 -21.12 -19.73
CA TRP A 250 23.75 -20.43 -18.70
C TRP A 250 25.28 -20.54 -18.92
N PRO A 251 25.82 -20.20 -20.10
CA PRO A 251 27.23 -20.40 -20.44
C PRO A 251 28.20 -19.45 -19.69
N CYS A 252 27.67 -18.40 -19.08
CA CYS A 252 28.43 -17.41 -18.31
C CYS A 252 28.11 -17.45 -16.82
N LEU A 253 27.62 -18.58 -16.31
CA LEU A 253 27.27 -18.70 -14.89
C LEU A 253 28.50 -18.45 -13.99
N GLN A 254 29.72 -18.67 -14.51
CA GLN A 254 31.00 -18.33 -13.88
C GLN A 254 31.19 -16.84 -13.55
N ASP A 255 30.51 -15.96 -14.28
CA ASP A 255 30.63 -14.51 -14.11
C ASP A 255 29.64 -13.96 -13.07
N VAL A 256 28.81 -14.83 -12.46
CA VAL A 256 27.90 -14.44 -11.38
C VAL A 256 28.71 -13.87 -10.23
N GLY A 257 28.41 -12.63 -9.82
CA GLY A 257 29.17 -11.92 -8.80
C GLY A 257 29.19 -12.62 -7.43
N HIS A 258 30.28 -12.42 -6.69
CA HIS A 258 30.52 -13.01 -5.37
C HIS A 258 29.33 -12.86 -4.41
N TYR A 259 28.71 -11.68 -4.37
CA TYR A 259 27.54 -11.43 -3.53
C TYR A 259 26.36 -12.38 -3.80
N VAL A 260 26.12 -12.74 -5.06
CA VAL A 260 25.07 -13.70 -5.43
C VAL A 260 25.45 -15.11 -5.01
N GLN A 261 26.73 -15.46 -5.13
CA GLN A 261 27.24 -16.76 -4.68
C GLN A 261 27.15 -16.90 -3.15
N GLU A 262 27.49 -15.87 -2.37
CA GLU A 262 27.39 -15.91 -0.91
C GLU A 262 25.96 -16.08 -0.41
N ARG A 263 24.96 -15.54 -1.11
CA ARG A 263 23.56 -15.81 -0.76
C ARG A 263 23.17 -17.27 -0.92
N GLN A 264 23.76 -17.98 -1.90
CA GLN A 264 23.50 -19.41 -2.08
C GLN A 264 23.94 -20.22 -0.85
N ASN A 265 25.06 -19.83 -0.22
CA ASN A 265 25.54 -20.44 1.03
C ASN A 265 24.51 -20.28 2.16
N VAL A 266 23.90 -19.09 2.26
CA VAL A 266 22.86 -18.80 3.25
C VAL A 266 21.60 -19.62 2.97
N TYR A 267 21.15 -19.67 1.72
CA TYR A 267 19.97 -20.46 1.35
C TYR A 267 20.13 -21.94 1.70
N GLU A 268 21.32 -22.50 1.46
CA GLU A 268 21.65 -23.88 1.81
C GLU A 268 21.66 -24.10 3.32
N LYS A 269 22.34 -23.21 4.07
CA LYS A 269 22.42 -23.28 5.53
C LYS A 269 21.06 -23.35 6.20
N TYR A 270 20.07 -22.61 5.69
CA TYR A 270 18.69 -22.61 6.21
C TYR A 270 17.76 -23.57 5.46
N GLY A 271 18.27 -24.40 4.55
CA GLY A 271 17.50 -25.42 3.84
C GLY A 271 16.36 -24.86 2.98
N TRP A 272 16.57 -23.72 2.34
CA TRP A 272 15.57 -23.10 1.47
C TRP A 272 15.38 -23.89 0.18
N SER A 273 14.12 -24.10 -0.21
CA SER A 273 13.82 -24.66 -1.53
C SER A 273 14.25 -23.71 -2.65
N LEU A 274 14.52 -24.26 -3.84
CA LEU A 274 14.82 -23.45 -5.03
C LEU A 274 13.72 -22.41 -5.32
N ARG A 275 12.46 -22.72 -4.99
CA ARG A 275 11.35 -21.79 -5.13
C ARG A 275 11.43 -20.62 -4.15
N ALA A 276 11.80 -20.88 -2.89
CA ALA A 276 12.02 -19.84 -1.90
C ALA A 276 13.18 -18.91 -2.31
N ARG A 277 14.28 -19.48 -2.81
CA ARG A 277 15.43 -18.73 -3.36
C ARG A 277 15.00 -17.83 -4.51
N ALA A 278 14.32 -18.39 -5.50
CA ALA A 278 13.82 -17.64 -6.66
C ALA A 278 12.87 -16.49 -6.29
N ALA A 279 11.96 -16.72 -5.33
CA ALA A 279 11.07 -15.68 -4.82
C ALA A 279 11.83 -14.55 -4.11
N TYR A 280 12.87 -14.88 -3.34
CA TYR A 280 13.69 -13.89 -2.67
C TYR A 280 14.57 -13.09 -3.64
N GLU A 281 15.19 -13.74 -4.64
CA GLU A 281 15.90 -13.06 -5.73
C GLU A 281 14.96 -12.12 -6.51
N TYR A 282 13.69 -12.50 -6.69
CA TYR A 282 12.71 -11.60 -7.28
C TYR A 282 12.49 -10.35 -6.40
N SER A 283 12.39 -10.53 -5.08
CA SER A 283 12.25 -9.42 -4.13
C SER A 283 13.45 -8.47 -4.15
N LEU A 284 14.67 -9.00 -4.27
CA LEU A 284 15.89 -8.20 -4.38
C LEU A 284 15.95 -7.43 -5.70
N ASN A 285 15.58 -8.07 -6.82
CA ASN A 285 15.49 -7.38 -8.11
C ASN A 285 14.45 -6.26 -8.08
N TRP A 286 13.29 -6.49 -7.45
CA TRP A 286 12.29 -5.45 -7.26
C TRP A 286 12.81 -4.31 -6.38
N ALA A 287 13.47 -4.62 -5.26
CA ALA A 287 14.03 -3.62 -4.35
C ALA A 287 15.12 -2.80 -5.05
N ALA A 288 16.00 -3.45 -5.81
CA ALA A 288 17.02 -2.78 -6.62
C ALA A 288 16.38 -1.83 -7.63
N ASN A 289 15.34 -2.25 -8.35
CA ASN A 289 14.64 -1.43 -9.33
C ASN A 289 13.80 -0.28 -8.69
N ALA A 290 13.15 -0.55 -7.56
CA ALA A 290 12.38 0.46 -6.83
C ALA A 290 13.29 1.56 -6.29
N ASN A 291 14.47 1.18 -5.78
CA ASN A 291 15.48 2.11 -5.26
C ASN A 291 16.30 2.76 -6.39
N SER A 292 16.44 2.12 -7.56
CA SER A 292 17.13 2.72 -8.70
C SER A 292 16.38 3.90 -9.29
N ASN A 293 15.06 4.01 -9.13
CA ASN A 293 14.29 5.17 -9.60
C ASN A 293 14.79 6.51 -9.02
N GLY A 294 15.17 6.52 -7.74
CA GLY A 294 15.79 7.68 -7.12
C GLY A 294 17.15 7.98 -7.75
N LEU A 295 17.97 6.95 -7.94
CA LEU A 295 19.26 7.04 -8.63
C LEU A 295 19.10 7.53 -10.07
N THR A 296 18.13 7.03 -10.84
CA THR A 296 17.85 7.47 -12.21
C THR A 296 17.50 8.93 -12.25
N PHE A 297 16.58 9.42 -11.40
CA PHE A 297 16.29 10.85 -11.32
C PHE A 297 17.55 11.69 -11.05
N TRP A 298 18.41 11.28 -10.12
CA TRP A 298 19.65 12.00 -9.81
C TRP A 298 20.73 11.88 -10.90
N MET A 299 20.79 10.76 -11.62
CA MET A 299 21.64 10.59 -12.80
C MET A 299 21.16 11.47 -13.95
N LEU A 300 19.84 11.61 -14.14
CA LEU A 300 19.21 12.46 -15.16
C LEU A 300 19.39 13.96 -14.89
N ASN A 301 19.38 14.37 -13.62
CA ASN A 301 19.43 15.78 -13.21
C ASN A 301 20.87 16.27 -12.98
N ARG A 302 21.88 15.42 -13.25
CA ARG A 302 23.31 15.75 -13.24
C ARG A 302 23.95 15.74 -14.64
N ILE A 303 23.15 15.51 -15.68
CA ILE A 303 23.50 15.78 -17.09
C ILE A 303 23.29 17.27 -17.37
#